data_AF-A0A250Y970-F1
#
_entry.id   AF-A0A250Y970-F1
#
_cell.length_a   1.000
_cell.length_b   1.000
_cell.length_c   1.000
_cell.angle_alpha   90.00
_cell.angle_beta   90.00
_cell.angle_gamma   90.00
#
_symmetry.space_group_name_H-M   'P 1'
#
loop_
_entity.id
_entity.type
_entity.pdbx_description
1 polymer ?
#
loop_
_entity_poly.entity_id
_entity_poly.type
_entity_poly.pdbx_seq_one_letter_code
_entity_poly.pdbx_strand_id
1 'polypeptide(L)'
;MMSRLGMFDYRYCSTLTSWVLLMDYLGNATALFFLPDQGKMPHLETTLTKNFIAKFLDNREIRSANLHFPKLSISGTYDLKTTLNTLGITNVFTNKADLSGVTEDVPLKLSKVRSSD
;
A
#
# COMPACT_ATOMS: atom_id res chain seq x y z
N MET A 1 10.47 9.29 19.71
CA MET A 1 9.49 9.93 18.81
C MET A 1 10.19 11.06 18.09
N MET A 2 10.05 11.16 16.77
CA MET A 2 10.59 12.30 16.02
C MET A 2 9.59 13.46 16.16
N SER A 3 10.08 14.67 16.38
CA SER A 3 9.26 15.88 16.47
C SER A 3 9.91 16.99 15.67
N ARG A 4 9.11 17.69 14.86
CA ARG A 4 9.60 18.79 14.03
C ARG A 4 8.50 19.79 13.75
N LEU A 5 8.77 21.06 14.04
CA LEU A 5 8.02 22.19 13.50
C LEU A 5 8.52 22.50 12.08
N GLY A 6 7.60 22.63 11.13
CA GLY A 6 7.95 22.94 9.75
C GLY A 6 6.74 23.01 8.83
N MET A 7 7.05 23.19 7.54
CA MET A 7 6.05 23.18 6.46
C MET A 7 5.87 21.75 5.95
N PHE A 8 4.64 21.26 5.96
CA PHE A 8 4.29 19.92 5.53
C PHE A 8 3.07 19.97 4.61
N ASP A 9 2.99 19.06 3.65
CA ASP A 9 1.78 18.86 2.87
C ASP A 9 0.85 17.92 3.64
N TYR A 10 -0.23 18.47 4.19
CA TYR A 10 -1.22 17.68 4.90
C TYR A 10 -2.61 18.29 4.83
N ARG A 11 -3.63 17.43 4.90
CA ARG A 11 -5.02 17.84 4.96
C ARG A 11 -5.90 16.79 5.62
N TYR A 12 -7.08 17.20 6.06
CA TYR A 12 -8.12 16.25 6.47
C TYR A 12 -9.02 15.93 5.27
N CYS A 13 -9.19 14.65 4.98
CA CYS A 13 -10.13 14.18 3.97
C CYS A 13 -11.40 13.66 4.65
N SER A 14 -12.49 14.43 4.56
CA SER A 14 -13.77 14.09 5.18
C SER A 14 -14.36 12.78 4.66
N THR A 15 -14.20 12.48 3.36
CA THR A 15 -14.70 11.22 2.77
C THR A 15 -13.97 9.99 3.33
N LEU A 16 -12.67 10.11 3.58
CA LEU A 16 -11.86 9.04 4.19
C LEU A 16 -11.88 9.08 5.71
N THR A 17 -12.50 10.09 6.33
CA THR A 17 -12.45 10.36 7.78
C THR A 17 -11.03 10.24 8.34
N SER A 18 -10.07 10.86 7.65
CA SER A 18 -8.64 10.67 7.89
C SER A 18 -7.84 11.93 7.62
N TRP A 19 -6.82 12.18 8.45
CA TRP A 19 -5.72 13.06 8.12
C TRP A 19 -4.79 12.37 7.13
N VAL A 20 -4.36 13.11 6.10
CA VAL A 20 -3.42 12.65 5.08
C VAL A 20 -2.21 13.56 5.13
N LEU A 21 -1.03 12.98 5.35
CA LEU A 21 0.27 13.66 5.35
C LEU A 21 1.11 13.11 4.21
N LEU A 22 1.75 14.00 3.45
CA LEU A 22 2.66 13.65 2.38
C LEU A 22 4.06 14.15 2.72
N MET A 23 5.05 13.29 2.51
CA MET A 23 6.46 13.59 2.77
C MET A 23 7.31 13.17 1.58
N ASP A 24 7.91 14.14 0.92
CA ASP A 24 8.84 13.90 -0.18
C ASP A 24 10.22 13.53 0.36
N TYR A 25 10.85 12.54 -0.28
CA TYR A 25 12.22 12.15 -0.01
C TYR A 25 13.16 12.72 -1.08
N LEU A 26 14.47 12.59 -0.83
CA LEU A 26 15.45 12.85 -1.88
C LEU A 26 15.20 11.94 -3.08
N GLY A 27 15.13 12.53 -4.27
CA GLY A 27 14.80 11.83 -5.51
C GLY A 27 13.35 12.02 -5.92
N ASN A 28 12.70 10.94 -6.35
CA ASN A 28 11.35 10.94 -6.92
C ASN A 28 10.32 10.16 -6.10
N ALA A 29 10.61 9.89 -4.82
CA ALA A 29 9.75 9.12 -3.93
C ALA A 29 9.00 10.04 -2.96
N THR A 30 7.69 9.80 -2.79
CA THR A 30 6.84 10.45 -1.79
C THR A 30 6.19 9.37 -0.93
N ALA A 31 6.26 9.51 0.39
CA ALA A 31 5.43 8.72 1.31
C ALA A 31 4.11 9.43 1.61
N LEU A 32 3.03 8.65 1.62
CA LEU A 32 1.71 9.08 2.08
C LEU A 32 1.40 8.37 3.39
N PHE A 33 0.99 9.13 4.40
CA PHE A 33 0.56 8.62 5.70
C PHE A 33 -0.91 8.96 5.90
N PHE A 34 -1.71 7.93 6.16
CA PHE A 34 -3.13 8.06 6.47
C PHE A 34 -3.32 7.82 7.96
N LEU A 35 -3.85 8.82 8.66
CA LEU A 35 -4.21 8.74 10.06
C LEU A 35 -5.73 8.85 10.17
N PRO A 36 -6.46 7.73 10.21
CA PRO A 36 -7.91 7.74 10.37
C PRO A 36 -8.31 8.20 11.77
N ASP A 37 -9.51 8.77 11.87
CA ASP A 37 -10.14 9.00 13.16
C ASP A 37 -10.32 7.68 13.93
N GLN A 38 -10.46 7.79 15.25
CA GLN A 38 -10.56 6.61 16.12
C GLN A 38 -11.70 5.68 15.67
N GLY A 39 -11.36 4.41 15.44
CA GLY A 39 -12.31 3.38 14.99
C GLY A 39 -12.67 3.44 13.50
N LYS A 40 -12.06 4.33 12.71
CA LYS A 40 -12.36 4.49 11.27
C LYS A 40 -11.38 3.78 10.33
N MET A 41 -10.44 2.99 10.85
CA MET A 41 -9.52 2.20 10.00
C MET A 41 -10.27 1.30 8.98
N PRO A 42 -11.31 0.52 9.35
CA PRO A 42 -12.02 -0.31 8.37
C PRO A 42 -12.73 0.52 7.28
N HIS A 43 -13.21 1.72 7.62
CA HIS A 43 -13.82 2.64 6.66
C HIS A 43 -12.78 3.17 5.68
N LEU A 44 -11.60 3.56 6.17
CA LEU A 44 -10.48 3.97 5.34
C LEU A 44 -10.05 2.84 4.38
N GLU A 45 -9.86 1.62 4.88
CA GLU A 45 -9.40 0.46 4.08
C GLU A 45 -10.38 0.10 2.94
N THR A 46 -11.68 0.27 3.17
CA THR A 46 -12.72 -0.03 2.17
C THR A 46 -13.02 1.12 1.22
N THR A 47 -12.75 2.37 1.63
CA THR A 47 -13.06 3.58 0.84
C THR A 47 -11.86 4.10 0.04
N LEU A 48 -10.64 3.80 0.47
CA LEU A 48 -9.43 4.27 -0.20
C LEU A 48 -9.29 3.65 -1.60
N THR A 49 -9.12 4.52 -2.61
CA THR A 49 -8.96 4.11 -4.00
C THR A 49 -7.78 4.80 -4.65
N LYS A 50 -7.38 4.31 -5.83
CA LYS A 50 -6.33 4.91 -6.66
C LYS A 50 -6.61 6.40 -6.97
N ASN A 51 -7.87 6.78 -7.16
CA ASN A 51 -8.26 8.16 -7.46
C ASN A 51 -7.98 9.11 -6.28
N PHE A 52 -8.18 8.65 -5.05
CA PHE A 52 -7.80 9.44 -3.87
C PHE A 52 -6.28 9.65 -3.83
N ILE A 53 -5.51 8.58 -4.05
CA ILE A 53 -4.03 8.65 -4.06
C ILE A 53 -3.55 9.65 -5.11
N ALA A 54 -4.03 9.53 -6.35
CA ALA A 54 -3.68 10.47 -7.43
C ALA A 54 -4.04 11.92 -7.06
N LYS A 55 -5.26 12.15 -6.55
CA LYS A 55 -5.70 13.50 -6.15
C LYS A 55 -4.83 14.12 -5.06
N PHE A 56 -4.35 13.34 -4.09
CA PHE A 56 -3.47 13.84 -3.04
C PHE A 56 -2.06 14.15 -3.56
N LEU A 57 -1.55 13.34 -4.49
CA LEU A 57 -0.27 13.57 -5.14
C LEU A 57 -0.28 14.83 -6.03
N ASP A 58 -1.39 15.08 -6.74
CA ASP A 58 -1.52 16.20 -7.69
C ASP A 58 -1.76 17.54 -6.98
N ASN A 59 -2.57 17.56 -5.93
CA ASN A 59 -2.98 18.81 -5.28
C ASN A 59 -2.22 18.99 -3.97
N ARG A 60 -1.11 19.73 -3.92
CA ARG A 60 -0.31 19.88 -2.69
C ARG A 60 -0.83 21.03 -1.81
N GLU A 61 -0.99 20.79 -0.51
CA GLU A 61 -1.44 21.79 0.47
C GLU A 61 -0.43 21.96 1.60
N ILE A 62 0.58 22.79 1.36
CA ILE A 62 1.66 23.00 2.32
C ILE A 62 1.21 23.97 3.42
N ARG A 63 1.29 23.52 4.67
CA ARG A 63 0.91 24.30 5.86
C ARG A 63 1.92 24.07 6.99
N SER A 64 2.01 25.02 7.93
CA SER A 64 2.87 24.88 9.11
C SER A 64 2.25 23.93 10.13
N ALA A 65 3.02 22.96 10.64
CA ALA A 65 2.59 22.04 11.68
C ALA A 65 3.75 21.62 12.59
N ASN A 66 3.42 21.30 13.84
CA ASN A 66 4.31 20.59 14.75
C ASN A 66 4.07 19.07 14.64
N LEU A 67 4.82 18.41 13.75
CA LEU A 67 4.63 17.00 13.43
C LEU A 67 5.32 16.11 14.46
N HIS A 68 4.56 15.16 15.03
CA HIS A 68 5.07 14.10 15.88
C HIS A 68 4.94 12.77 15.14
N PHE A 69 6.08 12.14 14.85
CA PHE A 69 6.12 10.94 14.01
C PHE A 69 6.90 9.81 14.68
N PRO A 70 6.37 8.58 14.72
CA PRO A 70 7.08 7.45 15.31
C PRO A 70 8.31 7.07 14.47
N LYS A 71 9.40 6.69 15.15
CA LYS A 71 10.52 6.01 14.49
C LYS A 71 10.18 4.52 14.50
N LEU A 72 10.02 3.92 13.32
CA LEU A 72 9.53 2.56 13.17
C LEU A 72 10.37 1.78 12.16
N SER A 73 10.42 0.48 12.37
CA SER A 73 10.93 -0.52 11.43
C SER A 73 9.88 -1.61 11.36
N ILE A 74 9.38 -1.89 10.16
CA ILE A 74 8.36 -2.92 9.90
C ILE A 74 8.98 -3.90 8.92
N SER A 75 8.77 -5.19 9.16
CA SER A 75 9.16 -6.28 8.27
C SER A 75 8.00 -7.26 8.19
N GLY A 76 7.78 -7.84 7.01
CA GLY A 76 6.67 -8.77 6.78
C GLY A 76 7.08 -9.86 5.81
N THR A 77 6.55 -11.07 6.01
CA THR A 77 6.64 -12.15 5.02
C THR A 77 5.26 -12.73 4.77
N TYR A 78 4.89 -12.85 3.50
CA TYR A 78 3.54 -13.24 3.09
C TYR A 78 3.60 -14.45 2.15
N ASP A 79 2.82 -15.48 2.46
CA ASP A 79 2.54 -16.55 1.49
C ASP A 79 1.34 -16.12 0.65
N LEU A 80 1.61 -15.78 -0.61
CA LEU A 80 0.60 -15.19 -1.49
C LEU A 80 -0.27 -16.23 -2.17
N LYS A 81 0.01 -17.54 -2.01
CA LYS A 81 -0.72 -18.57 -2.73
C LYS A 81 -2.23 -18.50 -2.44
N THR A 82 -2.62 -18.38 -1.18
CA THR A 82 -4.04 -18.32 -0.78
C THR A 82 -4.69 -17.04 -1.29
N THR A 83 -4.04 -15.88 -1.11
CA THR A 83 -4.53 -14.59 -1.59
C THR A 83 -4.74 -14.56 -3.10
N LEU A 84 -3.76 -15.03 -3.87
CA LEU A 84 -3.85 -15.10 -5.33
C LEU A 84 -4.97 -16.03 -5.80
N ASN A 85 -5.18 -17.16 -5.11
CA ASN A 85 -6.32 -18.04 -5.38
C ASN A 85 -7.66 -17.32 -5.14
N THR A 86 -7.80 -16.60 -4.02
CA THR A 86 -9.01 -15.82 -3.72
C THR A 86 -9.26 -14.71 -4.75
N LEU A 87 -8.20 -14.14 -5.33
CA LEU A 87 -8.28 -13.15 -6.41
C LEU A 87 -8.56 -13.76 -7.80
N GLY A 88 -8.70 -15.08 -7.91
CA GLY A 88 -9.04 -15.79 -9.16
C GLY A 88 -7.83 -16.35 -9.92
N ILE A 89 -6.60 -16.13 -9.43
CA ILE A 89 -5.39 -16.73 -10.00
C ILE A 89 -5.25 -18.15 -9.42
N THR A 90 -5.93 -19.10 -10.04
CA THR A 90 -6.07 -20.47 -9.49
C THR A 90 -5.39 -21.53 -10.33
N ASN A 91 -5.58 -21.51 -11.66
CA ASN A 91 -5.10 -22.57 -12.56
C ASN A 91 -3.61 -22.84 -12.43
N VAL A 92 -2.80 -21.78 -12.31
CA VAL A 92 -1.34 -21.83 -12.21
C VAL A 92 -0.84 -22.70 -11.03
N PHE A 93 -1.66 -22.88 -9.99
CA PHE A 93 -1.34 -23.70 -8.81
C PHE A 93 -1.80 -25.16 -8.91
N THR A 94 -2.45 -25.54 -10.00
CA THR A 94 -3.07 -26.85 -10.19
C THR A 94 -2.46 -27.58 -11.38
N ASN A 95 -2.87 -28.83 -11.61
CA ASN A 95 -2.45 -29.58 -12.80
C ASN A 95 -3.09 -29.05 -14.11
N LYS A 96 -3.97 -28.03 -14.03
CA LYS A 96 -4.53 -27.33 -15.19
C LYS A 96 -3.69 -26.12 -15.62
N ALA A 97 -2.54 -25.90 -14.98
CA ALA A 97 -1.65 -24.81 -15.34
C ALA A 97 -1.15 -24.98 -16.78
N ASP A 98 -1.29 -23.93 -17.58
CA ASP A 98 -0.65 -23.85 -18.88
C ASP A 98 0.60 -22.98 -18.75
N LEU A 99 1.75 -23.63 -18.76
CA LEU A 99 3.07 -23.02 -18.71
C LEU A 99 3.90 -23.41 -19.95
N SER A 100 3.24 -23.71 -21.06
CA SER A 100 3.87 -24.08 -22.34
C SER A 100 4.83 -23.00 -22.87
N GLY A 101 4.51 -21.72 -22.61
CA GLY A 101 5.42 -20.60 -22.92
C GLY A 101 6.72 -20.56 -22.09
N VAL A 102 6.84 -21.39 -21.04
CA VAL A 102 8.06 -21.55 -20.24
C VAL A 102 8.84 -22.80 -20.67
N THR A 103 8.14 -23.93 -20.86
CA THR A 103 8.72 -25.18 -21.36
C THR A 103 7.63 -26.04 -21.99
N GLU A 104 7.99 -26.77 -23.04
CA GLU A 104 7.13 -27.76 -23.69
C GLU A 104 7.44 -29.20 -23.24
N ASP A 105 8.54 -29.41 -22.49
CA ASP A 105 9.06 -30.74 -22.17
C ASP A 105 8.19 -31.48 -21.14
N VAL A 106 7.72 -30.75 -20.11
CA VAL A 106 6.97 -31.30 -18.99
C VAL A 106 5.88 -30.35 -18.51
N PRO A 107 4.69 -30.86 -18.11
CA PRO A 107 3.69 -30.05 -17.44
C PRO A 107 4.20 -29.50 -16.11
N LEU A 108 4.27 -28.18 -15.99
CA LEU A 108 4.66 -27.49 -14.77
C LEU A 108 3.45 -26.90 -14.03
N LYS A 109 3.61 -26.68 -12.73
CA LYS A 109 2.69 -25.89 -11.91
C LYS A 109 3.44 -25.12 -10.85
N LEU A 110 2.88 -23.99 -10.42
CA LEU A 110 3.44 -23.18 -9.37
C LEU A 110 3.11 -23.78 -8.00
N SER A 111 4.14 -24.01 -7.18
CA SER A 111 3.96 -24.59 -5.85
C SER A 111 3.75 -23.51 -4.78
N LYS A 112 4.48 -22.39 -4.87
CA LYS A 112 4.57 -21.36 -3.85
C LYS A 112 4.84 -19.98 -4.44
N VAL A 113 4.29 -18.95 -3.79
CA VAL A 113 4.62 -17.53 -4.03
C VAL A 113 4.83 -16.86 -2.68
N ARG A 114 5.95 -16.15 -2.52
CA ARG A 114 6.27 -15.42 -1.29
C ARG A 114 6.60 -13.97 -1.61
N SER A 115 6.18 -13.06 -0.72
CA SER A 115 6.63 -11.67 -0.69
C SER A 115 7.27 -11.38 0.66
N SER A 116 8.30 -10.53 0.66
CA SER A 116 8.97 -10.06 1.87
C SER A 116 9.27 -8.57 1.76
N ASP A 117 8.99 -7.83 2.82
CA ASP A 117 9.34 -6.42 2.99
C ASP A 117 10.48 -6.26 4.01
#